data_AF-A0A8C1AAQ7-F1
#
_entry.id   AF-A0A8C1AAQ7-F1
#
_cell.length_a   1.000
_cell.length_b   1.000
_cell.length_c   1.000
_cell.angle_alpha   90.00
_cell.angle_beta   90.00
_cell.angle_gamma   90.00
#
_symmetry.space_group_name_H-M   'P 1'
#
loop_
_entity.id
_entity.type
_entity.pdbx_description
1 polymer ?
#
loop_
_entity_poly.entity_id
_entity_poly.type
_entity_poly.pdbx_seq_one_letter_code
_entity_poly.pdbx_strand_id
1 'polypeptide(L)'
;MRSMLCAEAFNPDDDEEDSEPRVVHPKTDEQRCRLQEACRDILLFKALDQEQFSEVLDAMFEVLVQPQEHVIDQGEDGDNFYVIERGVYDIVVQKDGVGCCVGQYDNKGSFGELALMYNTPRAATIIAKEDGALWGLDRATFRRLVVKNNAKKRRMYETFIESVPLLKSLELSERMKIVDVLGVKSFQDGERIIMQGDMADCFYVVESGEVKIMMKSKTKADRQDNAEVEITRCSRGQYFGELALVTNKPRAASAYAIGDVKCLVIDVQAFERLLGPCKEIMKRNIAHYEEQLVALFGSSVDLRD
;
A
#
# COMPACT_ATOMS: atom_id res chain seq x y z
N MET A 1 15.42 -30.58 -14.25
CA MET A 1 15.27 -30.57 -12.79
C MET A 1 15.09 -29.12 -12.34
N ARG A 2 13.97 -28.79 -11.69
CA ARG A 2 13.83 -27.50 -10.98
C ARG A 2 14.56 -27.65 -9.65
N SER A 3 15.65 -26.92 -9.44
CA SER A 3 16.27 -26.81 -8.12
C SER A 3 15.33 -26.05 -7.21
N MET A 4 15.04 -26.59 -6.03
CA MET A 4 14.34 -25.84 -4.98
C MET A 4 15.31 -24.77 -4.47
N LEU A 5 14.90 -23.51 -4.55
CA LEU A 5 15.59 -22.43 -3.87
C LEU A 5 15.14 -22.47 -2.40
N CYS A 6 16.04 -22.84 -1.50
CA CYS A 6 15.80 -22.74 -0.06
C CYS A 6 16.55 -21.52 0.44
N ALA A 7 15.80 -20.51 0.87
CA ALA A 7 16.32 -19.27 1.43
C ALA A 7 16.39 -19.37 2.95
N GLU A 8 17.35 -18.69 3.58
CA GLU A 8 17.23 -18.40 5.00
C GLU A 8 16.09 -17.39 5.22
N ALA A 9 15.27 -17.64 6.24
CA ALA A 9 14.16 -16.75 6.57
C ALA A 9 14.71 -15.42 7.10
N PHE A 10 14.43 -14.32 6.39
CA PHE A 10 14.65 -12.98 6.94
C PHE A 10 13.63 -12.72 8.04
N ASN A 11 14.08 -12.23 9.19
CA ASN A 11 13.21 -11.77 10.27
C ASN A 11 12.92 -10.27 10.06
N PRO A 12 11.75 -9.88 9.53
CA PRO A 12 11.43 -8.47 9.33
C PRO A 12 11.23 -7.69 10.64
N ASP A 13 11.24 -8.39 11.76
CA ASP A 13 10.99 -7.87 13.09
C ASP A 13 12.29 -7.55 13.84
N ASP A 14 13.43 -7.74 13.19
CA ASP A 14 14.74 -7.43 13.74
C ASP A 14 15.03 -5.92 13.62
N ASP A 15 15.28 -5.28 14.75
CA ASP A 15 15.42 -3.82 14.87
C ASP A 15 16.85 -3.33 14.70
N GLU A 16 17.84 -4.22 14.57
CA GLU A 16 19.25 -3.84 14.44
C GLU A 16 19.53 -2.92 13.22
N GLU A 17 18.84 -3.14 12.09
CA GLU A 17 18.99 -2.37 10.85
C GLU A 17 18.24 -1.00 10.85
N ASP A 18 17.45 -0.64 11.89
CA ASP A 18 16.68 0.63 11.93
C ASP A 18 17.54 1.87 12.25
N SER A 19 18.82 1.67 12.59
CA SER A 19 19.75 2.72 13.01
C SER A 19 20.61 3.31 11.89
N GLU A 20 20.53 2.75 10.68
CA GLU A 20 21.36 3.23 9.57
C GLU A 20 20.84 4.55 8.97
N PRO A 21 21.72 5.54 8.73
CA PRO A 21 21.31 6.83 8.22
C PRO A 21 20.77 6.72 6.80
N ARG A 22 19.83 7.61 6.45
CA ARG A 22 19.33 7.73 5.08
C ARG A 22 20.49 8.06 4.14
N VAL A 23 20.70 7.19 3.16
CA VAL A 23 21.70 7.37 2.10
C VAL A 23 21.11 8.25 1.00
N VAL A 24 21.85 9.27 0.57
CA VAL A 24 21.47 10.15 -0.53
C VAL A 24 22.66 10.34 -1.46
N HIS A 25 22.51 9.90 -2.70
CA HIS A 25 23.46 10.19 -3.77
C HIS A 25 22.94 11.37 -4.61
N PRO A 26 23.68 12.48 -4.71
CA PRO A 26 23.32 13.60 -5.57
C PRO A 26 23.16 13.14 -7.03
N LYS A 27 22.10 13.62 -7.69
CA LYS A 27 21.78 13.31 -9.09
C LYS A 27 21.36 14.60 -9.78
N THR A 28 21.69 14.71 -11.07
CA THR A 28 21.10 15.76 -11.92
C THR A 28 19.62 15.49 -12.15
N ASP A 29 18.88 16.52 -12.55
CA ASP A 29 17.46 16.37 -12.90
C ASP A 29 17.25 15.37 -14.04
N GLU A 30 18.17 15.33 -15.01
CA GLU A 30 18.16 14.37 -16.10
C GLU A 30 18.38 12.93 -15.62
N GLN A 31 19.37 12.70 -14.75
CA GLN A 31 19.61 11.39 -14.13
C GLN A 31 18.38 10.94 -13.33
N ARG A 32 17.79 11.83 -12.53
CA ARG A 32 16.60 11.53 -11.71
C ARG A 32 15.41 11.15 -12.60
N CYS A 33 15.22 11.83 -13.72
CA CYS A 33 14.16 11.53 -14.68
C CYS A 33 14.34 10.13 -15.30
N ARG A 34 15.54 9.81 -15.80
CA ARG A 34 15.84 8.49 -16.38
C ARG A 34 15.71 7.37 -15.35
N LEU A 35 16.18 7.59 -14.13
CA LEU A 35 16.04 6.65 -13.03
C LEU A 35 14.56 6.39 -12.69
N GLN A 36 13.74 7.44 -12.61
CA GLN A 36 12.29 7.29 -12.38
C GLN A 36 11.62 6.47 -13.48
N GLU A 37 12.02 6.66 -14.73
CA GLU A 37 11.50 5.89 -15.85
C GLU A 37 11.93 4.41 -15.78
N ALA A 38 13.21 4.14 -15.51
CA ALA A 38 13.73 2.78 -15.39
C ALA A 38 13.10 2.01 -14.20
N CYS A 39 12.84 2.69 -13.09
CA CYS A 39 12.26 2.10 -11.88
C CYS A 39 10.73 1.92 -11.92
N ARG A 40 10.02 2.57 -12.85
CA ARG A 40 8.55 2.64 -12.88
C ARG A 40 7.88 1.26 -12.92
N ASP A 41 8.45 0.32 -13.66
CA ASP A 41 7.86 -1.00 -13.88
C ASP A 41 8.47 -2.13 -13.05
N ILE A 42 9.40 -1.80 -12.15
CA ILE A 42 10.01 -2.77 -11.24
C ILE A 42 8.96 -3.22 -10.21
N LEU A 43 8.60 -4.50 -10.26
CA LEU A 43 7.54 -5.09 -9.43
C LEU A 43 7.77 -4.84 -7.93
N LEU A 44 9.03 -4.91 -7.48
CA LEU A 44 9.41 -4.68 -6.08
C LEU A 44 9.11 -3.27 -5.60
N PHE A 45 9.12 -2.29 -6.51
CA PHE A 45 8.87 -0.89 -6.20
C PHE A 45 7.40 -0.50 -6.33
N LYS A 46 6.56 -1.32 -6.98
CA LYS A 46 5.11 -1.07 -7.08
C LYS A 46 4.39 -1.14 -5.74
N ALA A 47 4.97 -1.81 -4.74
CA ALA A 47 4.42 -1.89 -3.39
C ALA A 47 4.81 -0.70 -2.50
N LEU A 48 5.76 0.13 -2.94
CA LEU A 48 6.23 1.28 -2.19
C LEU A 48 5.25 2.45 -2.33
N ASP A 49 5.04 3.20 -1.26
CA ASP A 49 4.38 4.50 -1.37
C ASP A 49 5.32 5.57 -1.94
N GLN A 50 4.77 6.75 -2.23
CA GLN A 50 5.50 7.82 -2.91
C GLN A 50 6.74 8.30 -2.14
N GLU A 51 6.65 8.34 -0.81
CA GLU A 51 7.76 8.74 0.05
C GLU A 51 8.86 7.68 0.00
N GLN A 52 8.52 6.40 0.21
CA GLN A 52 9.45 5.29 0.12
C GLN A 52 10.10 5.17 -1.26
N PHE A 53 9.31 5.35 -2.33
CA PHE A 53 9.82 5.35 -3.69
C PHE A 53 10.82 6.51 -3.88
N SER A 54 10.53 7.69 -3.37
CA SER A 54 11.49 8.80 -3.40
C SER A 54 12.77 8.48 -2.62
N GLU A 55 12.68 7.82 -1.47
CA GLU A 55 13.87 7.39 -0.71
C GLU A 55 14.72 6.37 -1.47
N VAL A 56 14.08 5.43 -2.18
CA VAL A 56 14.78 4.50 -3.09
C VAL A 56 15.54 5.29 -4.15
N LEU A 57 14.89 6.22 -4.84
CA LEU A 57 15.53 7.02 -5.90
C LEU A 57 16.69 7.86 -5.36
N ASP A 58 16.60 8.38 -4.13
CA ASP A 58 17.66 9.14 -3.49
C ASP A 58 18.87 8.26 -3.17
N ALA A 59 18.63 7.04 -2.69
CA ALA A 59 19.68 6.11 -2.30
C ALA A 59 20.32 5.32 -3.45
N MET A 60 19.72 5.33 -4.64
CA MET A 60 20.35 4.68 -5.80
C MET A 60 21.57 5.46 -6.29
N PHE A 61 22.58 4.76 -6.80
CA PHE A 61 23.79 5.36 -7.39
C PHE A 61 24.05 4.82 -8.80
N GLU A 62 24.66 5.64 -9.65
CA GLU A 62 24.95 5.25 -11.03
C GLU A 62 26.20 4.34 -11.08
N VAL A 63 26.11 3.27 -11.86
CA VAL A 63 27.21 2.34 -12.14
C VAL A 63 27.37 2.25 -13.65
N LEU A 64 28.48 2.79 -14.15
CA LEU A 64 28.86 2.67 -15.55
C LEU A 64 29.64 1.38 -15.75
N VAL A 65 29.35 0.66 -16.83
CA VAL A 65 29.98 -0.61 -17.15
C VAL A 65 30.49 -0.66 -18.58
N GLN A 66 31.55 -1.39 -18.81
CA GLN A 66 32.18 -1.60 -20.12
C GLN A 66 31.87 -2.99 -20.70
N PRO A 67 32.01 -3.20 -22.03
CA PRO A 67 31.88 -4.51 -22.62
C PRO A 67 32.79 -5.54 -21.94
N GLN A 68 32.26 -6.75 -21.72
CA GLN A 68 32.87 -7.86 -20.99
C GLN A 68 33.02 -7.66 -19.49
N GLU A 69 32.55 -6.55 -18.92
CA GLU A 69 32.55 -6.35 -17.47
C GLU A 69 31.49 -7.24 -16.81
N HIS A 70 31.89 -7.91 -15.74
CA HIS A 70 30.99 -8.71 -14.91
C HIS A 70 30.36 -7.79 -13.85
N VAL A 71 29.06 -7.61 -13.93
CA VAL A 71 28.33 -6.77 -12.97
C VAL A 71 28.13 -7.49 -11.64
N ILE A 72 27.82 -8.79 -11.72
CA ILE A 72 27.73 -9.71 -10.59
C ILE A 72 28.21 -11.09 -11.05
N ASP A 73 28.81 -11.85 -10.14
CA ASP A 73 29.22 -13.23 -10.40
C ASP A 73 28.41 -14.24 -9.59
N GLN A 74 28.05 -15.36 -10.24
CA GLN A 74 27.33 -16.45 -9.61
C GLN A 74 28.13 -17.01 -8.42
N GLY A 75 27.45 -17.22 -7.30
CA GLY A 75 28.05 -17.75 -6.08
C GLY A 75 28.64 -16.70 -5.15
N GLU A 76 28.77 -15.45 -5.59
CA GLU A 76 29.17 -14.35 -4.71
C GLU A 76 28.03 -13.93 -3.77
N ASP A 77 28.40 -13.30 -2.66
CA ASP A 77 27.43 -12.62 -1.81
C ASP A 77 26.88 -11.38 -2.54
N GLY A 78 25.57 -11.18 -2.45
CA GLY A 78 24.95 -10.08 -3.20
C GLY A 78 24.96 -8.77 -2.45
N ASP A 79 25.72 -7.78 -2.89
CA ASP A 79 25.80 -6.52 -2.15
C ASP A 79 24.78 -5.47 -2.59
N ASN A 80 24.35 -5.53 -3.86
CA ASN A 80 23.46 -4.54 -4.46
C ASN A 80 22.33 -5.16 -5.27
N PHE A 81 21.28 -4.39 -5.47
CA PHE A 81 20.23 -4.58 -6.47
C PHE A 81 20.49 -3.60 -7.62
N TYR A 82 20.30 -4.04 -8.87
CA TYR A 82 20.57 -3.21 -10.03
C TYR A 82 19.33 -3.06 -10.91
N VAL A 83 19.09 -1.84 -11.38
CA VAL A 83 18.11 -1.52 -12.43
C VAL A 83 18.87 -1.06 -13.66
N ILE A 84 18.51 -1.58 -14.83
CA ILE A 84 19.17 -1.24 -16.09
C ILE A 84 18.65 0.11 -16.59
N GLU A 85 19.55 1.07 -16.80
CA GLU A 85 19.25 2.31 -17.53
C GLU A 85 19.48 2.14 -19.03
N ARG A 86 20.62 1.57 -19.43
CA ARG A 86 20.96 1.31 -20.83
C ARG A 86 22.01 0.20 -20.94
N GLY A 87 22.11 -0.37 -22.13
CA GLY A 87 23.08 -1.41 -22.45
C GLY A 87 22.44 -2.79 -22.56
N VAL A 88 23.22 -3.73 -23.07
CA VAL A 88 22.83 -5.12 -23.28
C VAL A 88 23.66 -6.03 -22.38
N TYR A 89 23.00 -6.96 -21.68
CA TYR A 89 23.63 -7.78 -20.65
C TYR A 89 23.26 -9.26 -20.83
N ASP A 90 24.25 -10.14 -20.90
CA ASP A 90 24.02 -11.59 -20.94
C ASP A 90 23.86 -12.14 -19.52
N ILE A 91 22.92 -13.08 -19.36
CA ILE A 91 22.68 -13.81 -18.12
C ILE A 91 23.30 -15.20 -18.26
N VAL A 92 24.34 -15.49 -17.48
CA VAL A 92 25.06 -16.76 -17.52
C VAL A 92 24.86 -17.53 -16.23
N VAL A 93 24.46 -18.79 -16.33
CA VAL A 93 24.33 -19.70 -15.19
C VAL A 93 25.27 -20.88 -15.39
N GLN A 94 26.19 -21.08 -14.45
CA GLN A 94 27.02 -22.26 -14.34
C GLN A 94 26.20 -23.46 -13.87
N LYS A 95 26.24 -24.53 -14.67
CA LYS A 95 25.73 -25.86 -14.34
C LYS A 95 26.80 -26.90 -14.64
N ASP A 96 27.15 -27.71 -13.66
CA ASP A 96 28.16 -28.78 -13.79
C ASP A 96 29.51 -28.29 -14.36
N GLY A 97 29.93 -27.08 -13.98
CA GLY A 97 31.16 -26.44 -14.46
C GLY A 97 31.08 -25.83 -15.86
N VAL A 98 29.90 -25.85 -16.50
CA VAL A 98 29.66 -25.25 -17.83
C VAL A 98 28.78 -24.01 -17.70
N GLY A 99 29.29 -22.85 -18.12
CA GLY A 99 28.53 -21.61 -18.20
C GLY A 99 27.54 -21.65 -19.37
N CYS A 100 26.24 -21.61 -19.07
CA CYS A 100 25.18 -21.54 -20.06
C CYS A 100 24.59 -20.13 -20.10
N CYS A 101 24.54 -19.48 -21.26
CA CYS A 101 23.75 -18.26 -21.43
C CYS A 101 22.26 -18.62 -21.40
N VAL A 102 21.53 -18.14 -20.40
CA VAL A 102 20.13 -18.49 -20.14
C VAL A 102 19.15 -17.37 -20.53
N GLY A 103 19.66 -16.20 -20.89
CA GLY A 103 18.86 -15.06 -21.27
C GLY A 103 19.72 -13.82 -21.45
N GLN A 104 19.04 -12.72 -21.79
CA GLN A 104 19.67 -11.43 -22.05
C GLN A 104 18.74 -10.32 -21.60
N TYR A 105 19.30 -9.25 -21.06
CA TYR A 105 18.63 -7.97 -20.88
C TYR A 105 19.02 -7.02 -22.01
N ASP A 106 18.05 -6.24 -22.48
CA ASP A 106 18.23 -5.24 -23.53
C ASP A 106 17.57 -3.93 -23.08
N ASN A 107 18.42 -3.00 -22.60
CA ASN A 107 18.06 -1.64 -22.19
C ASN A 107 16.94 -1.52 -21.14
N LYS A 108 16.59 -2.62 -20.47
CA LYS A 108 15.54 -2.67 -19.43
C LYS A 108 15.68 -3.89 -18.56
N GLY A 109 15.06 -3.81 -17.39
CA GLY A 109 14.99 -4.89 -16.42
C GLY A 109 15.78 -4.58 -15.16
N SER A 110 15.76 -5.52 -14.24
CA SER A 110 16.48 -5.44 -12.98
C SER A 110 16.97 -6.81 -12.58
N PHE A 111 18.01 -6.86 -11.76
CA PHE A 111 18.56 -8.11 -11.25
C PHE A 111 19.24 -7.93 -9.90
N GLY A 112 19.47 -9.04 -9.23
CA GLY A 112 20.20 -9.08 -7.96
C GLY A 112 19.30 -9.02 -6.72
N GLU A 113 17.98 -9.00 -6.90
CA GLU A 113 17.00 -8.94 -5.82
C GLU A 113 17.00 -10.19 -4.92
N LEU A 114 17.26 -11.37 -5.50
CA LEU A 114 17.17 -12.64 -4.79
C LEU A 114 18.17 -12.71 -3.62
N ALA A 115 19.40 -12.29 -3.86
CA ALA A 115 20.45 -12.32 -2.84
C ALA A 115 20.14 -11.40 -1.65
N LEU A 116 19.44 -10.29 -1.90
CA LEU A 116 19.09 -9.32 -0.86
C LEU A 116 17.87 -9.75 -0.05
N MET A 117 16.88 -10.35 -0.71
CA MET A 117 15.66 -10.83 -0.07
C MET A 117 15.89 -12.09 0.76
N TYR A 118 16.68 -13.03 0.23
CA TYR A 118 16.77 -14.40 0.75
C TYR A 118 18.09 -14.73 1.41
N ASN A 119 19.02 -13.77 1.45
CA ASN A 119 20.39 -13.98 1.92
C ASN A 119 21.09 -15.18 1.27
N THR A 120 20.84 -15.38 -0.03
CA THR A 120 21.46 -16.46 -0.80
C THR A 120 22.56 -15.91 -1.71
N PRO A 121 23.57 -16.71 -2.08
CA PRO A 121 24.53 -16.33 -3.10
C PRO A 121 23.85 -15.96 -4.43
N ARG A 122 24.54 -15.17 -5.27
CA ARG A 122 24.06 -14.82 -6.61
C ARG A 122 23.77 -16.08 -7.42
N ALA A 123 22.58 -16.14 -8.02
CA ALA A 123 22.13 -17.31 -8.79
C ALA A 123 22.68 -17.37 -10.22
N ALA A 124 23.22 -16.27 -10.73
CA ALA A 124 23.73 -16.12 -12.09
C ALA A 124 24.81 -15.03 -12.14
N THR A 125 25.69 -15.11 -13.15
CA THR A 125 26.61 -14.06 -13.54
C THR A 125 25.92 -13.16 -14.57
N ILE A 126 26.12 -11.84 -14.48
CA ILE A 126 25.62 -10.85 -15.45
C ILE A 126 26.80 -10.15 -16.10
N ILE A 127 26.88 -10.18 -17.44
CA ILE A 127 28.02 -9.67 -18.19
C ILE A 127 27.54 -8.62 -19.18
N ALA A 128 28.14 -7.42 -19.15
CA ALA A 128 27.85 -6.37 -20.12
C ALA A 128 28.39 -6.75 -21.52
N LYS A 129 27.59 -6.56 -22.56
CA LYS A 129 27.96 -6.82 -23.96
C LYS A 129 28.46 -5.58 -24.68
N GLU A 130 28.09 -4.42 -24.16
CA GLU A 130 28.42 -3.09 -24.65
C GLU A 130 28.56 -2.12 -23.47
N ASP A 131 28.93 -0.87 -23.76
CA ASP A 131 28.92 0.19 -22.75
C ASP A 131 27.51 0.37 -22.21
N GLY A 132 27.36 0.29 -20.89
CA GLY A 132 26.07 0.30 -20.21
C GLY A 132 26.03 1.24 -19.01
N ALA A 133 24.84 1.43 -18.48
CA ALA A 133 24.66 2.07 -17.18
C ALA A 133 23.53 1.39 -16.39
N LEU A 134 23.77 1.30 -15.10
CA LEU A 134 22.90 0.70 -14.12
C LEU A 134 22.68 1.68 -12.97
N TRP A 135 21.56 1.50 -12.28
CA TRP A 135 21.31 2.10 -10.98
C TRP A 135 21.43 1.03 -9.91
N GLY A 136 22.44 1.15 -9.06
CA GLY A 136 22.68 0.28 -7.91
C GLY A 136 21.93 0.77 -6.67
N LEU A 137 21.42 -0.16 -5.86
CA LEU A 137 20.89 0.08 -4.52
C LEU A 137 21.52 -0.93 -3.57
N ASP A 138 22.12 -0.48 -2.47
CA ASP A 138 22.80 -1.35 -1.53
C ASP A 138 21.84 -2.25 -0.75
N ARG A 139 22.37 -3.38 -0.26
CA ARG A 139 21.62 -4.40 0.49
C ARG A 139 20.86 -3.85 1.67
N ALA A 140 21.49 -3.04 2.51
CA ALA A 140 20.90 -2.57 3.75
C ALA A 140 19.74 -1.61 3.46
N THR A 141 19.95 -0.66 2.54
CA THR A 141 18.90 0.24 2.09
C THR A 141 17.75 -0.52 1.41
N PHE A 142 18.05 -1.48 0.52
CA PHE A 142 17.03 -2.30 -0.12
C PHE A 142 16.17 -3.05 0.92
N ARG A 143 16.80 -3.70 1.90
CA ARG A 143 16.09 -4.44 2.96
C ARG A 143 15.21 -3.52 3.80
N ARG A 144 15.75 -2.40 4.26
CA ARG A 144 15.02 -1.41 5.06
C ARG A 144 13.81 -0.86 4.30
N LEU A 145 14.00 -0.42 3.06
CA LEU A 145 12.95 0.24 2.28
C LEU A 145 11.91 -0.70 1.69
N VAL A 146 12.32 -1.88 1.20
CA VAL A 146 11.43 -2.80 0.46
C VAL A 146 10.84 -3.89 1.35
N VAL A 147 11.62 -4.41 2.31
CA VAL A 147 11.20 -5.55 3.14
C VAL A 147 10.64 -5.07 4.48
N LYS A 148 11.42 -4.30 5.24
CA LYS A 148 11.07 -3.90 6.61
C LYS A 148 9.91 -2.93 6.67
N ASN A 149 9.89 -1.91 5.80
CA ASN A 149 8.80 -0.93 5.77
C ASN A 149 7.43 -1.56 5.49
N ASN A 150 7.36 -2.57 4.63
CA ASN A 150 6.11 -3.29 4.36
C ASN A 150 5.64 -4.07 5.60
N ALA A 151 6.55 -4.75 6.29
CA ALA A 151 6.23 -5.45 7.54
C ALA A 151 5.81 -4.47 8.65
N LYS A 152 6.50 -3.33 8.78
CA LYS A 152 6.19 -2.27 9.75
C LYS A 152 4.82 -1.65 9.48
N LYS A 153 4.50 -1.36 8.22
CA LYS A 153 3.18 -0.87 7.79
C LYS A 153 2.09 -1.89 8.07
N ARG A 154 2.35 -3.17 7.81
CA ARG A 154 1.42 -4.28 8.11
C ARG A 154 1.14 -4.40 9.61
N ARG A 155 2.17 -4.35 10.45
CA ARG A 155 2.05 -4.34 11.91
C ARG A 155 1.31 -3.12 12.43
N MET A 156 1.67 -1.92 11.94
CA MET A 156 1.00 -0.68 12.31
C MET A 156 -0.50 -0.74 12.03
N TYR A 157 -0.90 -1.23 10.85
CA TYR A 157 -2.31 -1.38 10.53
C TYR A 157 -2.98 -2.52 11.28
N GLU A 158 -2.30 -3.63 11.56
CA GLU A 158 -2.83 -4.70 12.41
C GLU A 158 -3.18 -4.16 13.80
N THR A 159 -2.25 -3.46 14.45
CA THR A 159 -2.46 -2.84 15.77
C THR A 159 -3.56 -1.77 15.72
N PHE A 160 -3.61 -0.99 14.65
CA PHE A 160 -4.69 -0.02 14.47
C PHE A 160 -6.06 -0.70 14.33
N ILE A 161 -6.17 -1.73 13.49
CA ILE A 161 -7.41 -2.49 13.30
C ILE A 161 -7.85 -3.17 14.60
N GLU A 162 -6.92 -3.71 15.39
CA GLU A 162 -7.20 -4.25 16.72
C GLU A 162 -7.79 -3.20 17.68
N SER A 163 -7.36 -1.94 17.56
CA SER A 163 -7.90 -0.85 18.40
C SER A 163 -9.34 -0.46 18.04
N VAL A 164 -9.79 -0.74 16.80
CA VAL A 164 -11.13 -0.37 16.30
C VAL A 164 -12.19 -1.24 17.00
N PRO A 165 -13.10 -0.66 17.80
CA PRO A 165 -14.06 -1.43 18.61
C PRO A 165 -14.93 -2.40 17.79
N LEU A 166 -15.31 -2.00 16.57
CA LEU A 166 -16.10 -2.82 15.65
C LEU A 166 -15.38 -4.12 15.22
N LEU A 167 -14.05 -4.07 15.14
CA LEU A 167 -13.22 -5.15 14.59
C LEU A 167 -12.57 -6.01 15.68
N LYS A 168 -12.82 -5.71 16.96
CA LYS A 168 -12.29 -6.48 18.10
C LYS A 168 -12.74 -7.94 18.15
N SER A 169 -13.87 -8.27 17.53
CA SER A 169 -14.37 -9.64 17.47
C SER A 169 -13.60 -10.52 16.47
N LEU A 170 -12.74 -9.92 15.63
CA LEU A 170 -11.99 -10.65 14.62
C LEU A 170 -10.72 -11.25 15.22
N GLU A 171 -10.47 -12.52 14.87
CA GLU A 171 -9.22 -13.19 15.21
C GLU A 171 -8.04 -12.58 14.45
N LEU A 172 -6.82 -12.81 14.93
CA LEU A 172 -5.59 -12.30 14.29
C LEU A 172 -5.53 -12.68 12.80
N SER A 173 -5.89 -13.92 12.45
CA SER A 173 -5.89 -14.38 11.06
C SER A 173 -6.89 -13.64 10.17
N GLU A 174 -8.02 -13.18 10.74
CA GLU A 174 -9.05 -12.41 10.04
C GLU A 174 -8.63 -10.95 9.90
N ARG A 175 -8.05 -10.35 10.94
CA ARG A 175 -7.47 -9.00 10.88
C ARG A 175 -6.37 -8.91 9.83
N MET A 176 -5.48 -9.90 9.77
CA MET A 176 -4.41 -9.92 8.78
C MET A 176 -4.95 -9.98 7.34
N LYS A 177 -6.03 -10.72 7.08
CA LYS A 177 -6.69 -10.71 5.76
C LYS A 177 -7.27 -9.34 5.40
N ILE A 178 -7.72 -8.56 6.38
CA ILE A 178 -8.17 -7.18 6.16
C ILE A 178 -6.98 -6.27 5.85
N VAL A 179 -5.89 -6.41 6.61
CA VAL A 179 -4.65 -5.64 6.36
C VAL A 179 -4.11 -5.87 4.95
N ASP A 180 -4.29 -7.08 4.41
CA ASP A 180 -3.81 -7.42 3.07
C ASP A 180 -4.59 -6.77 1.93
N VAL A 181 -5.82 -6.32 2.19
CA VAL A 181 -6.70 -5.73 1.18
C VAL A 181 -7.10 -4.30 1.49
N LEU A 182 -6.61 -3.72 2.59
CA LEU A 182 -6.94 -2.34 2.93
C LEU A 182 -6.33 -1.38 1.91
N GLY A 183 -7.15 -0.42 1.48
CA GLY A 183 -6.69 0.77 0.79
C GLY A 183 -6.47 1.91 1.78
N VAL A 184 -5.71 2.91 1.37
CA VAL A 184 -5.52 4.16 2.12
C VAL A 184 -5.92 5.31 1.21
N LYS A 185 -6.77 6.21 1.70
CA LYS A 185 -7.13 7.45 1.00
C LYS A 185 -6.96 8.64 1.92
N SER A 186 -6.39 9.70 1.40
CA SER A 186 -6.26 11.00 2.06
C SER A 186 -7.21 12.00 1.42
N PHE A 187 -7.78 12.88 2.23
CA PHE A 187 -8.75 13.90 1.83
C PHE A 187 -8.33 15.24 2.42
N GLN A 188 -8.47 16.31 1.64
CA GLN A 188 -8.19 17.68 2.09
C GLN A 188 -9.36 18.27 2.87
N ASP A 189 -9.13 19.36 3.62
CA ASP A 189 -10.18 20.05 4.37
C ASP A 189 -11.39 20.40 3.49
N GLY A 190 -12.58 20.04 3.97
CA GLY A 190 -13.84 20.28 3.27
C GLY A 190 -14.12 19.34 2.09
N GLU A 191 -13.19 18.46 1.71
CA GLU A 191 -13.39 17.50 0.63
C GLU A 191 -14.52 16.52 0.96
N ARG A 192 -15.37 16.22 -0.02
CA ARG A 192 -16.47 15.28 0.13
C ARG A 192 -15.99 13.85 -0.11
N ILE A 193 -16.11 13.01 0.92
CA ILE A 193 -15.69 11.61 0.92
C ILE A 193 -16.80 10.70 0.38
N ILE A 194 -18.05 10.95 0.82
CA ILE A 194 -19.24 10.21 0.40
C ILE A 194 -20.31 11.22 -0.02
N MET A 195 -21.05 10.91 -1.09
CA MET A 195 -22.26 11.64 -1.46
C MET A 195 -23.51 10.86 -1.07
N GLN A 196 -24.45 11.53 -0.39
CA GLN A 196 -25.78 10.99 -0.15
C GLN A 196 -26.46 10.63 -1.48
N GLY A 197 -27.08 9.45 -1.54
CA GLY A 197 -27.78 8.93 -2.73
C GLY A 197 -26.93 8.09 -3.68
N ASP A 198 -25.60 8.10 -3.55
CA ASP A 198 -24.74 7.23 -4.35
C ASP A 198 -24.84 5.77 -3.90
N MET A 199 -24.51 4.83 -4.79
CA MET A 199 -24.36 3.43 -4.41
C MET A 199 -23.08 3.25 -3.61
N ALA A 200 -23.13 2.40 -2.58
CA ALA A 200 -21.96 2.11 -1.77
C ALA A 200 -21.08 1.03 -2.41
N ASP A 201 -19.80 1.35 -2.53
CA ASP A 201 -18.74 0.51 -3.08
C ASP A 201 -17.66 0.16 -2.04
N CYS A 202 -17.61 0.90 -0.93
CA CYS A 202 -16.61 0.73 0.11
C CYS A 202 -17.07 1.22 1.49
N PHE A 203 -16.29 0.83 2.50
CA PHE A 203 -16.41 1.17 3.92
C PHE A 203 -15.14 1.89 4.37
N TYR A 204 -15.28 2.84 5.30
CA TYR A 204 -14.18 3.70 5.75
C TYR A 204 -13.94 3.59 7.26
N VAL A 205 -12.68 3.58 7.67
CA VAL A 205 -12.23 3.78 9.05
C VAL A 205 -11.30 4.98 9.10
N VAL A 206 -11.56 5.92 10.00
CA VAL A 206 -10.75 7.14 10.15
C VAL A 206 -9.43 6.77 10.83
N GLU A 207 -8.31 6.89 10.12
CA GLU A 207 -6.95 6.70 10.64
C GLU A 207 -6.47 7.97 11.37
N SER A 208 -6.71 9.13 10.78
CA SER A 208 -6.39 10.45 11.35
C SER A 208 -7.32 11.53 10.81
N GLY A 209 -7.44 12.64 11.55
CA GLY A 209 -8.37 13.73 11.23
C GLY A 209 -9.78 13.47 11.76
N GLU A 210 -10.72 14.27 11.29
CA GLU A 210 -12.14 14.19 11.67
C GLU A 210 -13.03 14.29 10.43
N VAL A 211 -14.12 13.53 10.41
CA VAL A 211 -15.10 13.51 9.32
C VAL A 211 -16.46 13.91 9.87
N LYS A 212 -17.12 14.90 9.26
CA LYS A 212 -18.52 15.23 9.59
C LYS A 212 -19.47 14.51 8.65
N ILE A 213 -20.53 13.96 9.23
CA ILE A 213 -21.61 13.28 8.51
C ILE A 213 -22.80 14.21 8.45
N MET A 214 -23.23 14.51 7.22
CA MET A 214 -24.25 15.51 6.92
C MET A 214 -25.38 14.86 6.12
N MET A 215 -26.63 15.14 6.47
CA MET A 215 -27.80 14.60 5.76
C MET A 215 -28.78 15.69 5.36
N LYS A 216 -29.32 15.56 4.15
CA LYS A 216 -30.50 16.32 3.71
C LYS A 216 -31.75 15.54 4.09
N SER A 217 -32.69 16.18 4.78
CA SER A 217 -33.97 15.54 5.08
C SER A 217 -34.90 15.54 3.88
N LYS A 218 -35.54 14.40 3.58
CA LYS A 218 -36.56 14.30 2.52
C LYS A 218 -37.92 14.87 2.95
N THR A 219 -38.13 15.09 4.26
CA THR A 219 -39.45 15.42 4.83
C THR A 219 -39.79 16.92 4.88
N LYS A 220 -38.80 17.82 4.70
CA LYS A 220 -39.02 19.27 4.68
C LYS A 220 -38.93 19.83 3.26
N ALA A 221 -39.79 19.35 2.37
CA ALA A 221 -39.91 19.85 1.00
C ALA A 221 -40.40 21.33 0.91
N ASP A 222 -40.81 21.93 2.03
CA ASP A 222 -41.48 23.24 2.09
C ASP A 222 -40.60 24.41 2.61
N ARG A 223 -39.29 24.20 2.78
CA ARG A 223 -38.36 25.32 3.02
C ARG A 223 -37.37 25.40 1.86
N GLN A 224 -37.22 26.61 1.32
CA GLN A 224 -36.26 27.01 0.28
C GLN A 224 -34.79 26.66 0.61
N ASP A 225 -34.51 26.14 1.81
CA ASP A 225 -33.19 25.71 2.24
C ASP A 225 -33.05 24.19 2.10
N ASN A 226 -32.38 23.79 1.03
CA ASN A 226 -31.82 22.46 0.79
C ASN A 226 -30.62 22.18 1.75
N ALA A 227 -30.74 22.63 3.00
CA ALA A 227 -29.65 22.72 3.96
C ALA A 227 -29.34 21.35 4.56
N GLU A 228 -28.06 20.97 4.50
CA GLU A 228 -27.57 19.77 5.15
C GLU A 228 -27.48 19.98 6.67
N VAL A 229 -27.90 18.98 7.44
CA VAL A 229 -27.79 18.99 8.91
C VAL A 229 -26.71 18.00 9.32
N GLU A 230 -25.82 18.43 10.23
CA GLU A 230 -24.80 17.56 10.80
C GLU A 230 -25.45 16.54 11.75
N ILE A 231 -25.24 15.25 11.47
CA ILE A 231 -25.75 14.15 12.31
C ILE A 231 -24.73 13.81 13.39
N THR A 232 -23.48 13.63 12.97
CA THR A 232 -22.42 13.15 13.85
C THR A 232 -21.04 13.44 13.24
N ARG A 233 -20.00 13.17 14.03
CA ARG A 233 -18.60 13.23 13.60
C ARG A 233 -17.89 11.92 13.89
N CYS A 234 -16.97 11.56 13.02
CA CYS A 234 -16.12 10.39 13.13
C CYS A 234 -14.66 10.84 13.24
N SER A 235 -14.02 10.47 14.33
CA SER A 235 -12.62 10.69 14.64
C SER A 235 -11.84 9.38 14.59
N ARG A 236 -10.54 9.43 14.88
CA ARG A 236 -9.63 8.27 14.81
C ARG A 236 -10.21 7.00 15.45
N GLY A 237 -10.22 5.91 14.68
CA GLY A 237 -10.72 4.60 15.09
C GLY A 237 -12.24 4.43 14.95
N GLN A 238 -12.98 5.49 14.66
CA GLN A 238 -14.38 5.42 14.26
C GLN A 238 -14.49 5.15 12.76
N TYR A 239 -15.67 4.68 12.34
CA TYR A 239 -15.94 4.25 10.97
C TYR A 239 -17.21 4.89 10.44
N PHE A 240 -17.38 4.86 9.12
CA PHE A 240 -18.59 5.32 8.45
C PHE A 240 -18.78 4.64 7.09
N GLY A 241 -20.01 4.72 6.57
CA GLY A 241 -20.37 4.19 5.24
C GLY A 241 -20.76 2.71 5.25
N GLU A 242 -20.80 2.05 6.40
CA GLU A 242 -21.26 0.67 6.56
C GLU A 242 -22.74 0.48 6.24
N LEU A 243 -23.58 1.49 6.53
CA LEU A 243 -25.03 1.34 6.51
C LEU A 243 -25.55 0.91 5.14
N ALA A 244 -25.05 1.54 4.09
CA ALA A 244 -25.41 1.23 2.71
C ALA A 244 -24.96 -0.19 2.28
N LEU A 245 -23.83 -0.67 2.80
CA LEU A 245 -23.35 -2.03 2.55
C LEU A 245 -24.15 -3.10 3.30
N VAL A 246 -24.61 -2.78 4.52
CA VAL A 246 -25.41 -3.71 5.34
C VAL A 246 -26.86 -3.78 4.86
N THR A 247 -27.42 -2.66 4.42
CA THR A 247 -28.83 -2.56 4.00
C THR A 247 -29.03 -2.75 2.50
N ASN A 248 -27.95 -2.72 1.72
CA ASN A 248 -27.98 -2.74 0.25
C ASN A 248 -28.83 -1.61 -0.34
N LYS A 249 -28.71 -0.42 0.26
CA LYS A 249 -29.39 0.82 -0.12
C LYS A 249 -28.38 1.90 -0.50
N PRO A 250 -28.81 2.97 -1.20
CA PRO A 250 -27.96 4.13 -1.42
C PRO A 250 -27.42 4.74 -0.11
N ARG A 251 -26.34 5.51 -0.21
CA ARG A 251 -25.72 6.23 0.91
C ARG A 251 -26.77 7.15 1.55
N ALA A 252 -27.05 6.93 2.83
CA ALA A 252 -28.06 7.70 3.55
C ALA A 252 -27.64 9.16 3.80
N ALA A 253 -26.33 9.44 3.88
CA ALA A 253 -25.78 10.74 4.21
C ALA A 253 -24.48 11.00 3.43
N SER A 254 -24.13 12.28 3.31
CA SER A 254 -22.84 12.73 2.80
C SER A 254 -21.81 12.75 3.93
N ALA A 255 -20.54 12.57 3.60
CA ALA A 255 -19.43 12.67 4.54
C ALA A 255 -18.38 13.65 4.01
N TYR A 256 -17.86 14.53 4.87
CA TYR A 256 -16.88 15.55 4.51
C TYR A 256 -15.72 15.56 5.49
N ALA A 257 -14.51 15.76 4.97
CA ALA A 257 -13.32 15.94 5.78
C ALA A 257 -13.36 17.26 6.56
N ILE A 258 -12.87 17.22 7.80
CA ILE A 258 -12.57 18.39 8.64
C ILE A 258 -11.06 18.39 8.87
N GLY A 259 -10.37 19.34 8.25
CA GLY A 259 -8.91 19.30 8.12
C GLY A 259 -8.43 18.18 7.20
N ASP A 260 -7.13 17.89 7.25
CA ASP A 260 -6.55 16.76 6.54
C ASP A 260 -6.99 15.44 7.19
N VAL A 261 -7.68 14.61 6.41
CA VAL A 261 -8.20 13.32 6.87
C VAL A 261 -7.52 12.19 6.13
N LYS A 262 -7.20 11.11 6.86
CA LYS A 262 -6.73 9.86 6.28
C LYS A 262 -7.68 8.75 6.70
N CYS A 263 -8.15 7.96 5.74
CA CYS A 263 -9.02 6.83 5.97
C CYS A 263 -8.42 5.54 5.42
N LEU A 264 -8.63 4.45 6.18
CA LEU A 264 -8.54 3.10 5.64
C LEU A 264 -9.82 2.78 4.89
N VAL A 265 -9.70 2.16 3.73
CA VAL A 265 -10.80 1.85 2.82
C VAL A 265 -10.87 0.35 2.60
N ILE A 266 -12.04 -0.24 2.81
CA ILE A 266 -12.31 -1.65 2.53
C ILE A 266 -13.40 -1.69 1.46
N ASP A 267 -13.11 -2.27 0.29
CA ASP A 267 -14.10 -2.40 -0.77
C ASP A 267 -15.24 -3.37 -0.39
N VAL A 268 -16.36 -3.28 -1.11
CA VAL A 268 -17.57 -4.09 -0.83
C VAL A 268 -17.31 -5.59 -0.89
N GLN A 269 -16.46 -6.08 -1.80
CA GLN A 269 -16.19 -7.52 -1.93
C GLN A 269 -15.36 -8.01 -0.73
N ALA A 270 -14.35 -7.25 -0.34
CA ALA A 270 -13.57 -7.50 0.86
C ALA A 270 -14.44 -7.42 2.12
N PHE A 271 -15.32 -6.42 2.20
CA PHE A 271 -16.25 -6.24 3.31
C PHE A 271 -17.19 -7.45 3.46
N GLU A 272 -17.81 -7.93 2.39
CA GLU A 272 -18.71 -9.08 2.45
C GLU A 272 -18.00 -10.37 2.83
N ARG A 273 -16.80 -10.59 2.31
CA ARG A 273 -16.00 -11.79 2.54
C ARG A 273 -15.37 -11.82 3.94
N LEU A 274 -14.91 -10.68 4.44
CA LEU A 274 -14.07 -10.60 5.64
C LEU A 274 -14.80 -10.08 6.88
N LEU A 275 -15.80 -9.21 6.69
CA LEU A 275 -16.53 -8.55 7.80
C LEU A 275 -17.90 -9.17 8.09
N GLY A 276 -18.18 -10.36 7.53
CA GLY A 276 -19.33 -11.19 7.87
C GLY A 276 -19.58 -11.29 9.39
N PRO A 277 -18.58 -11.61 10.22
CA PRO A 277 -18.74 -11.67 11.69
C PRO A 277 -19.16 -10.34 12.33
N CYS A 278 -18.74 -9.22 11.74
CA CYS A 278 -19.04 -7.87 12.24
C CYS A 278 -20.40 -7.34 11.78
N LYS A 279 -21.08 -7.97 10.80
CA LYS A 279 -22.37 -7.51 10.26
C LYS A 279 -23.43 -7.38 11.36
N GLU A 280 -23.46 -8.30 12.32
CA GLU A 280 -24.41 -8.25 13.44
C GLU A 280 -24.11 -7.10 14.42
N ILE A 281 -22.83 -6.76 14.63
CA ILE A 281 -22.43 -5.58 15.43
C ILE A 281 -22.87 -4.30 14.72
N MET A 282 -22.64 -4.22 13.40
CA MET A 282 -23.06 -3.06 12.60
C MET A 282 -24.58 -2.88 12.64
N LYS A 283 -25.36 -3.96 12.48
CA LYS A 283 -26.83 -3.93 12.56
C LYS A 283 -27.34 -3.40 13.91
N ARG A 284 -26.69 -3.75 15.01
CA ARG A 284 -27.07 -3.21 16.34
C ARG A 284 -26.87 -1.70 16.42
N ASN A 285 -25.81 -1.17 15.80
CA ASN A 285 -25.54 0.26 15.76
C ASN A 285 -26.54 1.03 14.87
N ILE A 286 -27.20 0.37 13.90
CA ILE A 286 -28.27 0.96 13.08
C ILE A 286 -29.43 1.47 13.93
N ALA A 287 -29.83 0.73 14.98
CA ALA A 287 -30.92 1.14 15.85
C ALA A 287 -30.63 2.50 16.54
N HIS A 288 -29.37 2.73 16.91
CA HIS A 288 -28.96 4.00 17.50
C HIS A 288 -28.99 5.15 16.47
N TYR A 289 -28.66 4.87 15.21
CA TYR A 289 -28.85 5.84 14.13
C TYR A 289 -30.31 6.21 13.92
N GLU A 290 -31.23 5.24 13.97
CA GLU A 290 -32.67 5.52 13.85
C GLU A 290 -33.16 6.45 14.95
N GLU A 291 -32.73 6.25 16.21
CA GLU A 291 -33.06 7.12 17.34
C GLU A 291 -32.55 8.55 17.13
N GLN A 292 -31.30 8.71 16.70
CA GLN A 292 -30.69 10.02 16.43
C GLN A 292 -31.43 10.77 15.31
N LEU A 293 -31.81 10.07 14.23
CA LEU A 293 -32.54 10.67 13.13
C LEU A 293 -33.96 11.06 13.52
N VAL A 294 -34.65 10.26 14.33
CA VAL A 294 -35.96 10.64 14.90
C VAL A 294 -35.82 11.89 15.77
N ALA A 295 -34.75 12.03 16.55
CA ALA A 295 -34.52 13.22 17.37
C ALA A 295 -34.25 14.48 16.51
N LEU A 296 -33.47 14.36 15.43
CA LEU A 296 -33.09 15.48 14.57
C LEU A 296 -34.19 15.90 13.57
N PHE A 297 -34.90 14.93 13.00
CA PHE A 297 -35.82 15.13 11.89
C PHE A 297 -37.28 14.80 12.23
N GLY A 298 -37.57 14.27 13.42
CA GLY A 298 -38.91 13.89 13.85
C GLY A 298 -39.44 12.58 13.23
N SER A 299 -38.71 11.98 12.29
CA SER A 299 -39.03 10.68 11.70
C SER A 299 -37.77 10.01 11.13
N SER A 300 -37.77 8.67 11.05
CA SER A 300 -36.69 7.88 10.42
C SER A 300 -36.96 7.52 8.95
N VAL A 301 -37.92 8.20 8.30
CA VAL A 301 -38.31 7.94 6.90
C VAL A 301 -37.10 8.04 5.95
N ASP A 302 -36.13 8.89 6.29
CA ASP A 302 -34.91 9.10 5.52
C ASP A 302 -33.98 7.86 5.42
N LEU A 303 -34.20 6.80 6.23
CA LEU A 303 -33.53 5.49 6.13
C LEU A 303 -34.37 4.38 5.46
N ARG A 304 -35.69 4.59 5.36
CA ARG A 304 -36.65 3.52 5.05
C ARG A 304 -36.85 3.27 3.56
N ASP A 305 -36.43 4.20 2.71
CA ASP A 305 -36.40 4.05 1.25
C ASP A 305 -34.97 3.94 0.72
#